data_AF-A0A3C1NBK7-F1
#
_entry.id   AF-A0A3C1NBK7-F1
#
_cell.length_a   1.000
_cell.length_b   1.000
_cell.length_c   1.000
_cell.angle_alpha   90.00
_cell.angle_beta   90.00
_cell.angle_gamma   90.00
#
_symmetry.space_group_name_H-M   'P 1'
#
loop_
_entity.id
_entity.type
_entity.pdbx_description
1 polymer ?
#
loop_
_entity_poly.entity_id
_entity_poly.type
_entity_poly.pdbx_seq_one_letter_code
_entity_poly.pdbx_strand_id
1 'polypeptide(L)'
;SRGPVVTNLTAEGHHNAIGTHSGSYSIYRALAVAAGALDPSHRPDLTNTAPVTPIGPHRQWSEPHRIVSLDPYGHLITECFETELRDGLDIRPSIAVTRARLSLPELMHANTSGLAPDGTILLESGEINVTKVALEPVWHLPGVAARFDLEEHDLRRILYEQTGGMFSDLVTRNDLKVFLPPIGGATVYIFGNPEYLVDDSRRLTCRVHDECNGSDVFGSDICTCRPYLVHGIAECVREAQKDGVGLVVYNRKEGRALGEVTKFLVYNARKRQIGGDRADAYFERTECVAGVQDVRFQELMPDVLNWLGITRIDRFVSMSNMKYDALVAQGIQVSERVSLPDALIPDDAQVEMEAKKAAGYFTSDDVLSDDDLAKTRGRQLESY
;
A
#
# COMPACT_ATOMS: atom_id res chain seq x y z
N SER A 1 13.16 8.65 -20.82
CA SER A 1 12.15 7.73 -20.24
C SER A 1 12.85 6.44 -19.83
N ARG A 2 12.30 5.64 -18.91
CA ARG A 2 12.93 4.38 -18.44
C ARG A 2 12.80 3.21 -19.43
N GLY A 3 12.21 3.43 -20.62
CA GLY A 3 11.95 2.39 -21.62
C GLY A 3 10.92 1.35 -21.15
N PRO A 4 10.58 0.36 -21.98
CA PRO A 4 9.74 -0.76 -21.56
C PRO A 4 10.47 -1.62 -20.53
N VAL A 5 9.74 -2.19 -19.57
CA VAL A 5 10.29 -3.12 -18.58
C VAL A 5 10.28 -4.54 -19.16
N VAL A 6 11.44 -5.19 -19.23
CA VAL A 6 11.60 -6.53 -19.83
C VAL A 6 12.44 -7.42 -18.92
N THR A 7 11.93 -8.61 -18.62
CA THR A 7 12.56 -9.59 -17.71
C THR A 7 13.07 -10.83 -18.45
N ASN A 8 13.98 -11.58 -17.83
CA ASN A 8 14.83 -12.60 -18.47
C ASN A 8 14.16 -13.97 -18.72
N LEU A 9 12.83 -14.08 -18.73
CA LEU A 9 12.18 -15.39 -18.71
C LEU A 9 12.13 -16.11 -20.07
N THR A 10 12.25 -15.39 -21.19
CA THR A 10 11.96 -15.98 -22.52
C THR A 10 12.87 -15.55 -23.67
N ALA A 11 13.82 -14.63 -23.46
CA ALA A 11 14.72 -14.15 -24.51
C ALA A 11 16.18 -14.30 -24.09
N GLU A 12 16.99 -14.94 -24.93
CA GLU A 12 18.44 -14.96 -24.81
C GLU A 12 18.99 -13.52 -24.87
N GLY A 13 19.24 -12.91 -23.70
CA GLY A 13 20.09 -11.72 -23.57
C GLY A 13 19.42 -10.34 -23.61
N HIS A 14 18.15 -10.20 -24.00
CA HIS A 14 17.48 -8.89 -24.12
C HIS A 14 16.53 -8.59 -22.94
N HIS A 15 17.06 -8.45 -21.73
CA HIS A 15 16.31 -7.95 -20.58
C HIS A 15 17.00 -6.73 -19.96
N ASN A 16 16.22 -5.85 -19.35
CA ASN A 16 16.70 -4.64 -18.70
C ASN A 16 16.31 -4.54 -17.21
N ALA A 17 15.66 -5.58 -16.69
CA ALA A 17 15.22 -5.66 -15.31
C ALA A 17 15.60 -6.99 -14.65
N ILE A 18 15.89 -6.92 -13.35
CA ILE A 18 16.15 -8.04 -12.45
C ILE A 18 14.83 -8.61 -11.96
N GLY A 19 14.72 -9.94 -11.90
CA GLY A 19 13.53 -10.64 -11.43
C GLY A 19 12.61 -11.05 -12.58
N THR A 20 11.30 -11.07 -12.33
CA THR A 20 10.27 -11.46 -13.30
C THR A 20 9.06 -10.55 -13.18
N HIS A 21 8.35 -10.39 -14.29
CA HIS A 21 6.99 -9.87 -14.32
C HIS A 21 6.11 -10.58 -13.28
N SER A 22 5.19 -9.86 -12.65
CA SER A 22 4.38 -10.38 -11.54
C SER A 22 5.21 -11.01 -10.44
N GLY A 23 6.22 -10.28 -9.96
CA GLY A 23 7.20 -10.75 -8.97
C GLY A 23 6.56 -11.46 -7.77
N SER A 24 5.49 -10.92 -7.19
CA SER A 24 4.78 -11.52 -6.06
C SER A 24 4.15 -12.89 -6.35
N TYR A 25 3.92 -13.21 -7.64
CA TYR A 25 3.33 -14.46 -8.11
C TYR A 25 4.33 -15.33 -8.88
N SER A 26 5.60 -14.92 -8.93
CA SER A 26 6.68 -15.58 -9.68
C SER A 26 6.84 -17.06 -9.34
N ILE A 27 6.82 -17.40 -8.05
CA ILE A 27 6.96 -18.77 -7.57
C ILE A 27 5.75 -19.62 -7.97
N TYR A 28 4.53 -19.07 -7.89
CA TYR A 28 3.32 -19.76 -8.36
C TYR A 28 3.35 -19.98 -9.87
N ARG A 29 3.82 -19.00 -10.64
CA ARG A 29 4.05 -19.16 -12.08
C ARG A 29 5.05 -20.28 -12.36
N ALA A 30 6.18 -20.30 -11.63
CA ALA A 30 7.20 -21.35 -11.77
C ALA A 30 6.63 -22.74 -11.46
N LEU A 31 5.81 -22.86 -10.41
CA LEU A 31 5.09 -24.10 -10.08
C LEU A 31 4.09 -24.50 -11.18
N ALA A 32 3.34 -23.55 -11.74
CA ALA A 32 2.41 -23.82 -12.83
C ALA A 32 3.14 -24.33 -14.09
N VAL A 33 4.31 -23.77 -14.40
CA VAL A 33 5.17 -24.27 -15.48
C VAL A 33 5.69 -25.67 -15.17
N ALA A 34 6.22 -25.89 -13.97
CA ALA A 34 6.74 -27.20 -13.55
C ALA A 34 5.66 -28.29 -13.55
N ALA A 35 4.42 -27.92 -13.21
CA ALA A 35 3.26 -28.81 -13.24
C ALA A 35 2.68 -29.01 -14.67
N GLY A 36 3.22 -28.33 -15.69
CA GLY A 36 2.70 -28.38 -17.06
C GLY A 36 1.38 -27.65 -17.29
N ALA A 37 0.91 -26.85 -16.32
CA ALA A 37 -0.32 -26.07 -16.40
C ALA A 37 -0.14 -24.75 -17.18
N LEU A 38 1.10 -24.28 -17.34
CA LEU A 38 1.43 -23.07 -18.08
C LEU A 38 2.63 -23.32 -19.00
N ASP A 39 2.50 -22.99 -20.28
CA ASP A 39 3.63 -22.97 -21.21
C ASP A 39 4.59 -21.83 -20.82
N PRO A 40 5.89 -22.10 -20.55
CA PRO A 40 6.86 -21.06 -20.21
C PRO A 40 7.02 -19.99 -21.30
N SER A 41 6.77 -20.35 -22.56
CA SER A 41 6.84 -19.46 -23.73
C SER A 41 5.55 -18.69 -24.00
N HIS A 42 4.49 -18.94 -23.23
CA HIS A 42 3.19 -18.28 -23.42
C HIS A 42 3.33 -16.75 -23.39
N ARG A 43 2.83 -16.13 -24.46
CA ARG A 43 2.66 -14.69 -24.61
C ARG A 43 1.21 -14.31 -24.31
N PRO A 44 0.96 -13.39 -23.36
CA PRO A 44 -0.39 -12.95 -23.07
C PRO A 44 -0.98 -12.22 -24.28
N ASP A 45 -2.25 -12.48 -24.59
CA ASP A 45 -3.03 -11.64 -25.50
C ASP A 45 -3.50 -10.40 -24.73
N LEU A 46 -3.03 -9.22 -25.16
CA LEU A 46 -3.37 -7.94 -24.52
C LEU A 46 -4.48 -7.19 -25.27
N THR A 47 -5.15 -7.82 -26.24
CA THR A 47 -6.28 -7.23 -26.94
C THR A 47 -7.40 -6.86 -25.96
N ASN A 48 -7.92 -5.64 -26.06
CA ASN A 48 -8.98 -5.11 -25.18
C ASN A 48 -8.62 -5.08 -23.68
N THR A 49 -7.33 -5.01 -23.33
CA THR A 49 -6.88 -4.89 -21.93
C THR A 49 -6.59 -3.45 -21.50
N ALA A 50 -6.83 -2.48 -22.37
CA ALA A 50 -6.59 -1.07 -22.10
C ALA A 50 -7.41 -0.56 -20.88
N PRO A 51 -6.87 0.41 -20.11
CA PRO A 51 -7.56 1.05 -18.99
C PRO A 51 -8.98 1.52 -19.35
N VAL A 52 -9.97 1.13 -18.55
CA VAL A 52 -11.35 1.62 -18.71
C VAL A 52 -11.54 3.07 -18.26
N THR A 53 -10.52 3.64 -17.63
CA THR A 53 -10.47 5.04 -17.18
C THR A 53 -9.06 5.54 -17.45
N PRO A 54 -8.90 6.64 -18.21
CA PRO A 54 -7.60 7.23 -18.44
C PRO A 54 -7.04 7.79 -17.13
N ILE A 55 -5.75 7.55 -16.88
CA ILE A 55 -4.99 8.15 -15.79
C ILE A 55 -3.74 8.75 -16.44
N GLY A 56 -3.48 10.02 -16.14
CA GLY A 56 -2.35 10.77 -16.69
C GLY A 56 -2.43 11.02 -18.21
N PRO A 57 -1.29 11.33 -18.85
CA PRO A 57 0.03 11.43 -18.24
C PRO A 57 0.14 12.60 -17.25
N HIS A 58 0.87 12.38 -16.16
CA HIS A 58 1.17 13.42 -15.19
C HIS A 58 2.65 13.82 -15.27
N ARG A 59 2.95 15.09 -14.97
CA ARG A 59 4.33 15.63 -15.02
C ARG A 59 5.31 14.75 -14.24
N GLN A 60 4.90 14.29 -13.06
CA GLN A 60 5.64 13.43 -12.13
C GLN A 60 6.20 12.15 -12.78
N TRP A 61 5.58 11.62 -13.83
CA TRP A 61 6.03 10.39 -14.51
C TRP A 61 7.36 10.55 -15.23
N SER A 62 7.66 11.77 -15.66
CA SER A 62 8.89 12.12 -16.37
C SER A 62 9.97 12.70 -15.45
N GLU A 63 9.62 13.06 -14.21
CA GLU A 63 10.55 13.64 -13.25
C GLU A 63 11.50 12.58 -12.68
N PRO A 64 12.82 12.78 -12.80
CA PRO A 64 13.79 11.90 -12.15
C PRO A 64 13.54 11.79 -10.65
N HIS A 65 13.71 10.59 -10.10
CA HIS A 65 13.58 10.27 -8.67
C HIS A 65 12.18 10.49 -8.03
N ARG A 66 11.20 11.02 -8.75
CA ARG A 66 9.85 11.25 -8.24
C ARG A 66 9.09 9.94 -7.98
N ILE A 67 9.15 9.03 -8.95
CA ILE A 67 8.58 7.68 -8.85
C ILE A 67 9.74 6.69 -8.99
N VAL A 68 9.99 5.89 -7.96
CA VAL A 68 11.13 4.96 -7.90
C VAL A 68 10.72 3.52 -7.61
N SER A 69 9.48 3.28 -7.21
CA SER A 69 8.95 1.96 -6.84
C SER A 69 7.79 1.46 -7.73
N LEU A 70 7.44 2.22 -8.78
CA LEU A 70 6.47 1.86 -9.80
C LEU A 70 7.03 2.10 -11.21
N ASP A 71 6.44 1.43 -12.19
CA ASP A 71 6.57 1.76 -13.60
C ASP A 71 5.47 2.75 -14.00
N PRO A 72 5.79 4.03 -14.27
CA PRO A 72 4.78 5.03 -14.56
C PRO A 72 3.94 4.75 -15.82
N TYR A 73 4.45 3.92 -16.73
CA TYR A 73 3.80 3.56 -18.00
C TYR A 73 3.20 2.16 -17.98
N GLY A 74 3.18 1.50 -16.80
CA GLY A 74 2.82 0.09 -16.65
C GLY A 74 1.40 -0.28 -17.11
N HIS A 75 0.48 0.69 -17.20
CA HIS A 75 -0.89 0.53 -17.70
C HIS A 75 -1.06 0.90 -19.18
N LEU A 76 -0.04 1.49 -19.81
CA LEU A 76 -0.09 2.02 -21.17
C LEU A 76 0.82 1.25 -22.12
N ILE A 77 1.25 0.04 -21.76
CA ILE A 77 2.28 -0.69 -22.53
C ILE A 77 1.87 -0.96 -23.99
N THR A 78 0.57 -1.18 -24.25
CA THR A 78 0.04 -1.43 -25.59
C THR A 78 0.00 -0.17 -26.45
N GLU A 79 0.00 1.01 -25.83
CA GLU A 79 0.01 2.32 -26.52
C GLU A 79 1.44 2.86 -26.65
N CYS A 80 2.24 2.77 -25.59
CA CYS A 80 3.59 3.32 -25.53
C CYS A 80 4.66 2.43 -26.18
N PHE A 81 4.43 1.11 -26.26
CA PHE A 81 5.41 0.14 -26.74
C PHE A 81 4.82 -0.84 -27.77
N GLU A 82 3.87 -0.36 -28.58
CA GLU A 82 3.19 -1.18 -29.60
C GLU A 82 4.18 -1.80 -30.61
N THR A 83 5.22 -1.04 -30.99
CA THR A 83 6.22 -1.51 -31.96
C THR A 83 7.07 -2.62 -31.36
N GLU A 84 7.55 -2.45 -30.13
CA GLU A 84 8.36 -3.43 -29.41
C GLU A 84 7.57 -4.72 -29.13
N LEU A 85 6.29 -4.60 -28.78
CA LEU A 85 5.39 -5.76 -28.63
C LEU A 85 5.23 -6.52 -29.97
N ARG A 86 5.05 -5.79 -31.07
CA ARG A 86 4.94 -6.37 -32.43
C ARG A 86 6.23 -7.05 -32.87
N ASP A 87 7.37 -6.49 -32.49
CA ASP A 87 8.71 -7.03 -32.75
C ASP A 87 9.06 -8.23 -31.84
N GLY A 88 8.14 -8.62 -30.94
CA GLY A 88 8.23 -9.84 -30.15
C GLY A 88 8.81 -9.68 -28.74
N LEU A 89 9.00 -8.44 -28.27
CA LEU A 89 9.48 -8.16 -26.91
C LEU A 89 8.39 -8.52 -25.86
N ASP A 90 8.76 -9.32 -24.85
CA ASP A 90 7.83 -9.72 -23.77
C ASP A 90 7.69 -8.63 -22.71
N ILE A 91 6.90 -7.60 -23.05
CA ILE A 91 6.50 -6.52 -22.16
C ILE A 91 5.15 -6.88 -21.54
N ARG A 92 5.03 -6.76 -20.22
CA ARG A 92 3.79 -7.09 -19.49
C ARG A 92 3.34 -5.91 -18.64
N PRO A 93 2.03 -5.71 -18.48
CA PRO A 93 1.54 -4.58 -17.70
C PRO A 93 1.84 -4.82 -16.22
N SER A 94 2.38 -3.82 -15.56
CA SER A 94 2.59 -3.79 -14.11
C SER A 94 1.50 -3.01 -13.38
N ILE A 95 0.62 -2.34 -14.14
CA ILE A 95 -0.52 -1.58 -13.63
C ILE A 95 -1.76 -1.93 -14.47
N ALA A 96 -2.90 -2.12 -13.82
CA ALA A 96 -4.18 -2.32 -14.50
C ALA A 96 -5.28 -1.48 -13.86
N VAL A 97 -6.11 -0.84 -14.68
CA VAL A 97 -7.19 0.05 -14.23
C VAL A 97 -8.54 -0.49 -14.70
N THR A 98 -9.46 -0.67 -13.75
CA THR A 98 -10.82 -1.18 -14.00
C THR A 98 -11.87 -0.41 -13.19
N ARG A 99 -13.15 -0.73 -13.36
CA ARG A 99 -14.24 -0.28 -12.49
C ARG A 99 -14.82 -1.45 -11.72
N ALA A 100 -15.23 -1.20 -10.49
CA ALA A 100 -15.81 -2.22 -9.63
C ALA A 100 -16.89 -1.62 -8.72
N ARG A 101 -17.63 -2.51 -8.07
CA ARG A 101 -18.48 -2.17 -6.93
C ARG A 101 -17.91 -2.78 -5.67
N LEU A 102 -17.84 -2.00 -4.60
CA LEU A 102 -17.50 -2.48 -3.27
C LEU A 102 -18.78 -2.71 -2.47
N SER A 103 -18.80 -3.78 -1.69
CA SER A 103 -19.83 -4.03 -0.69
C SER A 103 -19.16 -4.27 0.65
N LEU A 104 -19.40 -3.37 1.60
CA LEU A 104 -18.86 -3.44 2.96
C LEU A 104 -20.03 -3.47 3.95
N PRO A 105 -20.15 -4.50 4.80
CA PRO A 105 -21.29 -4.65 5.71
C PRO A 105 -21.57 -3.41 6.57
N GLU A 106 -20.53 -2.73 7.05
CA GLU A 106 -20.61 -1.52 7.87
C GLU A 106 -21.20 -0.33 7.14
N LEU A 107 -21.04 -0.29 5.82
CA LEU A 107 -21.46 0.82 4.96
C LEU A 107 -22.81 0.57 4.26
N MET A 108 -23.36 -0.64 4.34
CA MET A 108 -24.63 -0.99 3.67
C MET A 108 -25.84 -0.23 4.25
N HIS A 109 -25.83 0.14 5.53
CA HIS A 109 -26.97 0.79 6.18
C HIS A 109 -26.64 2.24 6.56
N ALA A 110 -27.48 3.18 6.13
CA ALA A 110 -27.30 4.61 6.43
C ALA A 110 -27.26 4.90 7.94
N ASN A 111 -27.99 4.14 8.74
CA ASN A 111 -28.01 4.28 10.21
C ASN A 111 -26.66 3.91 10.86
N THR A 112 -25.88 3.01 10.25
CA THR A 112 -24.57 2.60 10.78
C THR A 112 -23.44 3.42 10.19
N SER A 113 -23.54 3.82 8.91
CA SER A 113 -22.48 4.54 8.21
C SER A 113 -22.58 6.06 8.30
N GLY A 114 -23.78 6.59 8.58
CA GLY A 114 -24.08 8.02 8.46
C GLY A 114 -23.99 8.53 7.02
N LEU A 115 -24.07 7.64 6.02
CA LEU A 115 -24.05 7.97 4.59
C LEU A 115 -25.40 7.65 3.96
N ALA A 116 -25.97 8.63 3.24
CA ALA A 116 -27.17 8.42 2.45
C ALA A 116 -26.78 8.05 1.01
N PRO A 117 -27.45 7.08 0.37
CA PRO A 117 -27.27 6.80 -1.05
C PRO A 117 -27.52 8.04 -1.92
N ASP A 118 -26.68 8.25 -2.92
CA ASP A 118 -26.82 9.32 -3.93
C ASP A 118 -27.08 8.75 -5.34
N GLY A 119 -27.16 7.43 -5.47
CA GLY A 119 -27.40 6.72 -6.72
C GLY A 119 -26.20 6.70 -7.69
N THR A 120 -25.10 7.37 -7.35
CA THR A 120 -23.93 7.52 -8.23
C THR A 120 -22.66 6.98 -7.57
N ILE A 121 -22.30 7.49 -6.39
CA ILE A 121 -21.16 7.00 -5.61
C ILE A 121 -21.61 5.84 -4.73
N LEU A 122 -22.66 6.04 -3.93
CA LEU A 122 -23.28 5.06 -3.06
C LEU A 122 -24.67 4.73 -3.61
N LEU A 123 -24.85 3.49 -4.04
CA LEU A 123 -26.09 3.01 -4.62
C LEU A 123 -27.13 2.73 -3.52
N GLU A 124 -28.40 2.69 -3.91
CA GLU A 124 -29.50 2.31 -3.00
C GLU A 124 -29.31 0.89 -2.43
N SER A 125 -28.58 0.02 -3.13
CA SER A 125 -28.20 -1.32 -2.66
C SER A 125 -27.16 -1.31 -1.53
N GLY A 126 -26.55 -0.15 -1.22
CA GLY A 126 -25.41 -0.04 -0.31
C GLY A 126 -24.05 -0.33 -0.96
N GLU A 127 -24.03 -0.67 -2.26
CA GLU A 127 -22.80 -0.84 -3.02
C GLU A 127 -22.16 0.51 -3.39
N ILE A 128 -20.84 0.56 -3.43
CA ILE A 128 -20.08 1.77 -3.75
C ILE A 128 -19.40 1.60 -5.11
N ASN A 129 -19.68 2.50 -6.06
CA ASN A 129 -19.00 2.52 -7.35
C ASN A 129 -17.59 3.11 -7.20
N VAL A 130 -16.58 2.41 -7.71
CA VAL A 130 -15.18 2.84 -7.66
C VAL A 130 -14.45 2.60 -8.97
N THR A 131 -13.45 3.45 -9.25
CA THR A 131 -12.35 3.07 -10.14
C THR A 131 -11.29 2.35 -9.30
N LYS A 132 -10.86 1.19 -9.77
CA LYS A 132 -9.92 0.31 -9.07
C LYS A 132 -8.63 0.17 -9.87
N VAL A 133 -7.49 0.32 -9.22
CA VAL A 133 -6.17 0.15 -9.84
C VAL A 133 -5.41 -0.94 -9.12
N ALA A 134 -4.85 -1.90 -9.85
CA ALA A 134 -3.86 -2.85 -9.33
C ALA A 134 -2.46 -2.39 -9.72
N LEU A 135 -1.52 -2.46 -8.78
CA LEU A 135 -0.15 -1.97 -8.93
C LEU A 135 0.85 -3.05 -8.50
N GLU A 136 1.75 -3.44 -9.40
CA GLU A 136 2.90 -4.27 -9.09
C GLU A 136 4.15 -3.40 -8.80
N PRO A 137 5.03 -3.82 -7.88
CA PRO A 137 6.23 -3.06 -7.57
C PRO A 137 7.25 -3.19 -8.69
N VAL A 138 7.74 -2.05 -9.17
CA VAL A 138 8.84 -1.97 -10.15
C VAL A 138 9.85 -0.94 -9.65
N TRP A 139 10.97 -1.41 -9.13
CA TRP A 139 11.93 -0.57 -8.43
C TRP A 139 13.03 -0.09 -9.36
N HIS A 140 13.24 1.21 -9.41
CA HIS A 140 14.44 1.83 -9.96
C HIS A 140 15.50 1.93 -8.86
N LEU A 141 16.45 1.01 -8.86
CA LEU A 141 17.43 0.79 -7.79
C LEU A 141 18.19 2.06 -7.37
N PRO A 142 18.73 2.91 -8.28
CA PRO A 142 19.37 4.16 -7.86
C PRO A 142 18.42 5.11 -7.14
N GLY A 143 17.15 5.13 -7.56
CA GLY A 143 16.13 5.98 -6.96
C GLY A 143 15.69 5.47 -5.59
N VAL A 144 15.55 4.15 -5.44
CA VAL A 144 15.27 3.53 -4.15
C VAL A 144 16.43 3.77 -3.18
N ALA A 145 17.68 3.57 -3.60
CA ALA A 145 18.85 3.82 -2.77
C ALA A 145 18.89 5.26 -2.24
N ALA A 146 18.71 6.24 -3.13
CA ALA A 146 18.63 7.66 -2.75
C ALA A 146 17.46 7.96 -1.78
N ARG A 147 16.33 7.22 -1.89
CA ARG A 147 15.17 7.40 -1.00
C ARG A 147 15.47 6.96 0.44
N PHE A 148 16.43 6.06 0.62
CA PHE A 148 16.88 5.56 1.93
C PHE A 148 18.24 6.12 2.38
N ASP A 149 18.76 7.14 1.68
CA ASP A 149 20.10 7.70 1.95
C ASP A 149 21.21 6.64 1.91
N LEU A 150 21.13 5.75 0.92
CA LEU A 150 22.10 4.68 0.68
C LEU A 150 22.77 4.84 -0.69
N GLU A 151 24.00 4.34 -0.78
CA GLU A 151 24.66 4.09 -2.05
C GLU A 151 23.99 2.90 -2.77
N GLU A 152 23.83 2.99 -4.09
CA GLU A 152 23.17 1.93 -4.90
C GLU A 152 23.84 0.56 -4.71
N HIS A 153 25.18 0.56 -4.65
CA HIS A 153 25.97 -0.65 -4.45
C HIS A 153 25.63 -1.34 -3.11
N ASP A 154 25.51 -0.56 -2.03
CA ASP A 154 25.24 -1.11 -0.70
C ASP A 154 23.80 -1.63 -0.60
N LEU A 155 22.83 -0.90 -1.16
CA LEU A 155 21.46 -1.38 -1.28
C LEU A 155 21.41 -2.74 -1.98
N ARG A 156 22.05 -2.86 -3.15
CA ARG A 156 22.07 -4.10 -3.95
C ARG A 156 22.69 -5.26 -3.17
N ARG A 157 23.85 -5.03 -2.56
CA ARG A 157 24.56 -6.05 -1.78
C ARG A 157 23.71 -6.54 -0.61
N ILE A 158 23.11 -5.62 0.14
CA ILE A 158 22.25 -5.95 1.28
C ILE A 158 21.01 -6.71 0.81
N LEU A 159 20.36 -6.28 -0.27
CA LEU A 159 19.22 -7.00 -0.84
C LEU A 159 19.61 -8.43 -1.25
N TYR A 160 20.76 -8.62 -1.90
CA TYR A 160 21.27 -9.94 -2.27
C TYR A 160 21.53 -10.82 -1.04
N GLU A 161 22.24 -10.31 -0.04
CA GLU A 161 22.58 -11.04 1.18
C GLU A 161 21.33 -11.40 2.01
N GLN A 162 20.43 -10.44 2.22
CA GLN A 162 19.23 -10.62 3.05
C GLN A 162 18.12 -11.41 2.35
N THR A 163 18.21 -11.60 1.02
CA THR A 163 17.36 -12.54 0.28
C THR A 163 18.00 -13.92 0.13
N GLY A 164 19.08 -14.22 0.86
CA GLY A 164 19.74 -15.53 0.79
C GLY A 164 20.39 -15.82 -0.57
N GLY A 165 20.77 -14.77 -1.30
CA GLY A 165 21.43 -14.88 -2.59
C GLY A 165 20.50 -15.18 -3.78
N MET A 166 19.18 -15.01 -3.62
CA MET A 166 18.19 -15.35 -4.65
C MET A 166 18.38 -14.61 -5.99
N PHE A 167 18.88 -13.37 -5.97
CA PHE A 167 18.96 -12.50 -7.14
C PHE A 167 20.42 -12.11 -7.44
N SER A 168 21.20 -13.02 -8.03
CA SER A 168 22.62 -12.78 -8.34
C SER A 168 22.86 -11.54 -9.21
N ASP A 169 21.94 -11.22 -10.11
CA ASP A 169 22.02 -10.02 -10.97
C ASP A 169 22.10 -8.71 -10.18
N LEU A 170 21.66 -8.67 -8.91
CA LEU A 170 21.84 -7.49 -8.06
C LEU A 170 23.32 -7.12 -7.91
N VAL A 171 24.21 -8.12 -7.88
CA VAL A 171 25.66 -7.94 -7.66
C VAL A 171 26.50 -8.23 -8.91
N THR A 172 25.99 -8.98 -9.88
CA THR A 172 26.73 -9.32 -11.11
C THR A 172 26.40 -8.40 -12.29
N ARG A 173 25.26 -7.70 -12.28
CA ARG A 173 24.74 -6.91 -13.40
C ARG A 173 24.41 -5.47 -12.98
N ASN A 174 25.45 -4.64 -12.89
CA ASN A 174 25.32 -3.23 -12.53
C ASN A 174 24.64 -2.37 -13.62
N ASP A 175 24.55 -2.88 -14.85
CA ASP A 175 23.84 -2.27 -15.97
C ASP A 175 22.31 -2.33 -15.82
N LEU A 176 21.78 -3.33 -15.11
CA LEU A 176 20.35 -3.49 -14.86
C LEU A 176 19.90 -2.59 -13.70
N LYS A 177 19.25 -1.46 -13.99
CA LYS A 177 18.82 -0.48 -12.97
C LYS A 177 17.41 -0.70 -12.43
N VAL A 178 16.68 -1.67 -12.99
CA VAL A 178 15.30 -1.98 -12.60
C VAL A 178 15.25 -3.34 -11.91
N PHE A 179 14.47 -3.45 -10.84
CA PHE A 179 14.25 -4.68 -10.07
C PHE A 179 12.74 -4.86 -9.82
N LEU A 180 12.23 -6.06 -10.08
CA LEU A 180 10.84 -6.43 -9.78
C LEU A 180 10.86 -7.31 -8.52
N PRO A 181 10.81 -6.72 -7.31
CA PRO A 181 10.87 -7.47 -6.08
C PRO A 181 9.63 -8.37 -5.93
N PRO A 182 9.78 -9.60 -5.41
CA PRO A 182 8.66 -10.51 -5.19
C PRO A 182 7.88 -10.18 -3.91
N ILE A 183 7.45 -8.93 -3.76
CA ILE A 183 6.71 -8.42 -2.60
C ILE A 183 5.29 -8.04 -2.97
N GLY A 184 4.41 -7.94 -1.97
CA GLY A 184 3.03 -7.49 -2.18
C GLY A 184 2.96 -6.11 -2.86
N GLY A 185 2.12 -6.01 -3.89
CA GLY A 185 1.81 -4.75 -4.55
C GLY A 185 0.81 -3.88 -3.78
N ALA A 186 0.16 -2.98 -4.50
CA ALA A 186 -0.89 -2.12 -3.95
C ALA A 186 -2.17 -2.20 -4.78
N THR A 187 -3.30 -1.88 -4.13
CA THR A 187 -4.57 -1.66 -4.82
C THR A 187 -5.10 -0.29 -4.46
N VAL A 188 -5.51 0.48 -5.46
CA VAL A 188 -6.09 1.81 -5.29
C VAL A 188 -7.58 1.75 -5.55
N TYR A 189 -8.34 2.47 -4.74
CA TYR A 189 -9.77 2.70 -4.91
C TYR A 189 -10.02 4.20 -4.97
N ILE A 190 -10.59 4.66 -6.08
CA ILE A 190 -10.95 6.05 -6.32
C ILE A 190 -12.47 6.15 -6.28
N PHE A 191 -12.96 7.04 -5.42
CA PHE A 191 -14.37 7.31 -5.19
C PHE A 191 -14.71 8.65 -5.84
N GLY A 192 -15.65 8.67 -6.79
CA GLY A 192 -15.95 9.85 -7.60
C GLY A 192 -15.22 9.85 -8.95
N ASN A 193 -15.05 11.04 -9.53
CA ASN A 193 -14.35 11.21 -10.81
C ASN A 193 -12.82 11.18 -10.60
N PRO A 194 -12.07 10.23 -11.20
CA PRO A 194 -10.60 10.20 -11.11
C PRO A 194 -9.88 11.45 -11.61
N GLU A 195 -10.48 12.21 -12.53
CA GLU A 195 -9.91 13.48 -13.01
C GLU A 195 -9.79 14.52 -11.90
N TYR A 196 -10.65 14.44 -10.88
CA TYR A 196 -10.64 15.38 -9.75
C TYR A 196 -9.44 15.17 -8.81
N LEU A 197 -8.67 14.06 -8.95
CA LEU A 197 -7.45 13.82 -8.16
C LEU A 197 -6.37 14.89 -8.38
N VAL A 198 -6.40 15.57 -9.53
CA VAL A 198 -5.44 16.62 -9.91
C VAL A 198 -6.08 18.00 -10.10
N ASP A 199 -7.36 18.12 -9.78
CA ASP A 199 -8.10 19.39 -9.89
C ASP A 199 -8.01 20.16 -8.58
N ASP A 200 -7.21 21.23 -8.57
CA ASP A 200 -7.02 22.08 -7.39
C ASP A 200 -8.31 22.76 -6.89
N SER A 201 -9.37 22.84 -7.70
CA SER A 201 -10.68 23.37 -7.29
C SER A 201 -11.54 22.35 -6.53
N ARG A 202 -11.15 21.08 -6.54
CA ARG A 202 -11.85 19.96 -5.90
C ARG A 202 -11.12 19.55 -4.64
N ARG A 203 -11.86 19.03 -3.66
CA ARG A 203 -11.28 18.51 -2.42
C ARG A 203 -10.92 17.04 -2.54
N LEU A 204 -9.75 16.68 -2.04
CA LEU A 204 -9.27 15.30 -1.95
C LEU A 204 -9.26 14.82 -0.49
N THR A 205 -10.06 13.78 -0.20
CA THR A 205 -9.92 12.96 1.00
C THR A 205 -9.14 11.69 0.68
N CYS A 206 -8.07 11.40 1.41
CA CYS A 206 -7.18 10.28 1.16
C CYS A 206 -6.93 9.43 2.41
N ARG A 207 -6.89 8.11 2.24
CA ARG A 207 -6.40 7.14 3.21
C ARG A 207 -5.35 6.24 2.55
N VAL A 208 -4.19 6.12 3.21
CA VAL A 208 -3.21 5.09 2.86
C VAL A 208 -3.18 4.02 3.94
N HIS A 209 -3.56 2.81 3.57
CA HIS A 209 -3.76 1.67 4.44
C HIS A 209 -2.68 0.61 4.20
N ASP A 210 -2.15 0.05 5.28
CA ASP A 210 -1.27 -1.13 5.19
C ASP A 210 -2.07 -2.34 5.67
N GLU A 211 -2.02 -3.41 4.90
CA GLU A 211 -2.76 -4.65 5.10
C GLU A 211 -2.65 -5.19 6.53
N CYS A 212 -3.80 -5.62 7.05
CA CYS A 212 -3.94 -6.34 8.29
C CYS A 212 -5.02 -7.41 8.12
N ASN A 213 -4.69 -8.54 7.50
CA ASN A 213 -5.59 -9.62 7.11
C ASN A 213 -6.58 -10.01 8.24
N GLY A 214 -6.05 -10.28 9.44
CA GLY A 214 -6.89 -10.65 10.60
C GLY A 214 -7.96 -9.61 10.99
N SER A 215 -7.68 -8.31 10.83
CA SER A 215 -8.66 -7.26 11.10
C SER A 215 -9.48 -6.95 9.87
N ASP A 216 -8.83 -6.67 8.74
CA ASP A 216 -9.44 -6.20 7.50
C ASP A 216 -10.42 -7.24 6.92
N VAL A 217 -10.14 -8.53 7.04
CA VAL A 217 -11.01 -9.60 6.50
C VAL A 217 -11.94 -10.17 7.58
N PHE A 218 -11.41 -10.43 8.78
CA PHE A 218 -12.11 -11.21 9.81
C PHE A 218 -12.58 -10.40 11.02
N GLY A 219 -12.31 -9.09 11.07
CA GLY A 219 -12.85 -8.21 12.11
C GLY A 219 -12.20 -8.39 13.48
N SER A 220 -10.92 -8.78 13.56
CA SER A 220 -10.18 -8.83 14.83
C SER A 220 -10.25 -7.49 15.59
N ASP A 221 -10.54 -7.57 16.89
CA ASP A 221 -10.75 -6.48 17.85
C ASP A 221 -9.45 -6.03 18.57
N ILE A 222 -8.33 -6.69 18.31
CA ILE A 222 -7.03 -6.41 18.96
C ILE A 222 -6.36 -5.15 18.40
N CYS A 223 -6.78 -4.69 17.23
CA CYS A 223 -6.20 -3.53 16.56
C CYS A 223 -7.25 -2.67 15.86
N THR A 224 -6.83 -1.47 15.49
CA THR A 224 -7.69 -0.46 14.85
C THR A 224 -7.68 -0.49 13.32
N CYS A 225 -7.06 -1.49 12.69
CA CYS A 225 -6.86 -1.52 11.23
C CYS A 225 -8.17 -1.47 10.43
N ARG A 226 -9.10 -2.41 10.67
CA ARG A 226 -10.40 -2.40 9.97
C ARG A 226 -11.25 -1.17 10.31
N PRO A 227 -11.39 -0.74 11.58
CA PRO A 227 -12.06 0.52 11.91
C PRO A 227 -11.54 1.72 11.10
N TYR A 228 -10.21 1.86 11.00
CA TYR A 228 -9.60 2.92 10.18
C TYR A 228 -9.84 2.74 8.68
N LEU A 229 -9.81 1.51 8.16
CA LEU A 229 -10.08 1.25 6.75
C LEU A 229 -11.52 1.63 6.40
N VAL A 230 -12.49 1.17 7.17
CA VAL A 230 -13.91 1.46 6.98
C VAL A 230 -14.19 2.95 7.15
N HIS A 231 -13.62 3.58 8.18
CA HIS A 231 -13.75 5.02 8.38
C HIS A 231 -13.15 5.81 7.21
N GLY A 232 -11.95 5.45 6.74
CA GLY A 232 -11.32 6.06 5.58
C GLY A 232 -12.15 5.93 4.30
N ILE A 233 -12.75 4.76 4.06
CA ILE A 233 -13.68 4.56 2.94
C ILE A 233 -14.92 5.45 3.09
N ALA A 234 -15.51 5.51 4.29
CA ALA A 234 -16.70 6.33 4.54
C ALA A 234 -16.42 7.84 4.31
N GLU A 235 -15.27 8.35 4.78
CA GLU A 235 -14.85 9.73 4.53
C GLU A 235 -14.60 9.98 3.03
N CYS A 236 -14.00 9.03 2.32
CA CYS A 236 -13.77 9.12 0.87
C CYS A 236 -15.09 9.16 0.09
N VAL A 237 -16.07 8.32 0.45
CA VAL A 237 -17.42 8.35 -0.13
C VAL A 237 -18.08 9.70 0.16
N ARG A 238 -18.03 10.18 1.41
CA ARG A 238 -18.63 11.46 1.79
C ARG A 238 -18.04 12.64 1.01
N GLU A 239 -16.73 12.64 0.76
CA GLU A 239 -16.09 13.69 -0.04
C GLU A 239 -16.54 13.61 -1.51
N ALA A 240 -16.57 12.40 -2.09
CA ALA A 240 -17.04 12.19 -3.45
C ALA A 240 -18.49 12.64 -3.66
N GLN A 241 -19.38 12.39 -2.68
CA GLN A 241 -20.77 12.85 -2.69
C GLN A 241 -20.93 14.38 -2.63
N LYS A 242 -19.89 15.10 -2.17
CA LYS A 242 -19.85 16.56 -2.07
C LYS A 242 -19.14 17.21 -3.27
N ASP A 243 -19.13 16.53 -4.42
CA ASP A 243 -18.47 16.98 -5.64
C ASP A 243 -16.95 17.18 -5.44
N GLY A 244 -16.35 16.34 -4.58
CA GLY A 244 -14.91 16.15 -4.43
C GLY A 244 -14.48 14.76 -4.90
N VAL A 245 -13.37 14.26 -4.36
CA VAL A 245 -12.85 12.92 -4.69
C VAL A 245 -12.29 12.22 -3.46
N GLY A 246 -12.55 10.92 -3.37
CA GLY A 246 -12.01 10.05 -2.34
C GLY A 246 -10.93 9.12 -2.91
N LEU A 247 -9.90 8.83 -2.11
CA LEU A 247 -8.81 7.94 -2.48
C LEU A 247 -8.44 7.01 -1.33
N VAL A 248 -8.47 5.70 -1.57
CA VAL A 248 -7.89 4.70 -0.67
C VAL A 248 -6.78 3.95 -1.39
N VAL A 249 -5.57 3.99 -0.85
CA VAL A 249 -4.45 3.14 -1.28
C VAL A 249 -4.28 2.01 -0.26
N TYR A 250 -4.40 0.77 -0.71
CA TYR A 250 -4.24 -0.43 0.12
C TYR A 250 -2.93 -1.14 -0.24
N ASN A 251 -1.94 -1.05 0.63
CA ASN A 251 -0.62 -1.69 0.47
C ASN A 251 -0.63 -3.08 1.09
N ARG A 252 -0.14 -4.09 0.37
CA ARG A 252 -0.03 -5.46 0.87
C ARG A 252 1.25 -5.65 1.71
N LYS A 253 1.25 -5.02 2.89
CA LYS A 253 2.37 -4.95 3.85
C LYS A 253 1.94 -5.42 5.25
N GLU A 254 1.55 -6.69 5.37
CA GLU A 254 1.11 -7.30 6.64
C GLU A 254 2.15 -7.17 7.76
N GLY A 255 1.66 -6.94 9.00
CA GLY A 255 2.47 -7.02 10.20
C GLY A 255 3.63 -6.01 10.23
N ARG A 256 3.41 -4.80 9.70
CA ARG A 256 4.47 -3.80 9.49
C ARG A 256 5.60 -4.28 8.58
N ALA A 257 5.24 -5.08 7.57
CA ALA A 257 6.16 -5.80 6.67
C ALA A 257 7.06 -6.85 7.35
N LEU A 258 6.70 -7.33 8.56
CA LEU A 258 7.33 -8.47 9.23
C LEU A 258 6.54 -9.79 9.06
N GLY A 259 5.35 -9.72 8.45
CA GLY A 259 4.46 -10.86 8.24
C GLY A 259 3.62 -11.23 9.46
N GLU A 260 2.65 -12.10 9.22
CA GLU A 260 1.60 -12.46 10.18
C GLU A 260 2.13 -13.30 11.36
N VAL A 261 3.08 -14.20 11.12
CA VAL A 261 3.67 -15.05 12.17
C VAL A 261 4.33 -14.20 13.25
N THR A 262 5.21 -13.27 12.85
CA THR A 262 5.90 -12.36 13.77
C THR A 262 4.90 -11.51 14.57
N LYS A 263 3.89 -10.97 13.90
CA LYS A 263 2.79 -10.23 14.54
C LYS A 263 2.09 -11.05 15.63
N PHE A 264 1.77 -12.32 15.37
CA PHE A 264 1.12 -13.17 16.35
C PHE A 264 2.04 -13.53 17.52
N LEU A 265 3.34 -13.73 17.28
CA LEU A 265 4.33 -13.91 18.34
C LEU A 265 4.39 -12.67 19.25
N VAL A 266 4.34 -11.46 18.68
CA VAL A 266 4.27 -10.20 19.44
C VAL A 266 2.99 -10.14 20.28
N TYR A 267 1.82 -10.48 19.72
CA TYR A 267 0.56 -10.51 20.48
C TYR A 267 0.64 -11.50 21.65
N ASN A 268 1.16 -12.71 21.42
CA ASN A 268 1.34 -13.70 22.46
C ASN A 268 2.29 -13.20 23.56
N ALA A 269 3.41 -12.57 23.18
CA ALA A 269 4.38 -12.01 24.12
C ALA A 269 3.77 -10.88 24.96
N ARG A 270 3.00 -9.98 24.33
CA ARG A 270 2.27 -8.89 25.00
C ARG A 270 1.26 -9.41 26.01
N LYS A 271 0.48 -10.43 25.68
CA LYS A 271 -0.52 -11.00 26.60
C LYS A 271 0.12 -11.77 27.76
N ARG A 272 1.28 -12.40 27.55
CA ARG A 272 1.97 -13.25 28.57
C ARG A 272 2.97 -12.51 29.46
N GLN A 273 3.32 -11.27 29.16
CA GLN A 273 4.26 -10.52 29.99
C GLN A 273 3.72 -10.27 31.40
N ILE A 274 4.62 -10.04 32.36
CA ILE A 274 4.22 -9.69 33.73
C ILE A 274 3.38 -8.41 33.70
N GLY A 275 2.19 -8.47 34.29
CA GLY A 275 1.23 -7.36 34.26
C GLY A 275 0.29 -7.34 33.05
N GLY A 276 0.41 -8.30 32.13
CA GLY A 276 -0.48 -8.45 30.97
C GLY A 276 -0.18 -7.46 29.85
N ASP A 277 -1.12 -7.33 28.91
CA ASP A 277 -0.99 -6.45 27.74
C ASP A 277 -1.23 -4.98 28.13
N ARG A 278 -0.14 -4.24 28.33
CA ARG A 278 -0.12 -2.85 28.84
C ARG A 278 0.41 -1.91 27.76
N ALA A 279 -0.14 -0.69 27.71
CA ALA A 279 0.18 0.29 26.66
C ALA A 279 1.64 0.78 26.72
N ASP A 280 2.18 1.00 27.92
CA ASP A 280 3.57 1.45 28.13
C ASP A 280 4.62 0.43 27.64
N ALA A 281 4.29 -0.86 27.65
CA ALA A 281 5.17 -1.94 27.20
C ALA A 281 4.87 -2.41 25.75
N TYR A 282 4.00 -1.70 25.03
CA TYR A 282 3.49 -2.14 23.72
C TYR A 282 4.60 -2.33 22.68
N PHE A 283 5.49 -1.34 22.55
CA PHE A 283 6.57 -1.37 21.55
C PHE A 283 7.75 -2.25 21.98
N GLU A 284 7.99 -2.38 23.29
CA GLU A 284 9.07 -3.22 23.85
C GLU A 284 8.97 -4.66 23.30
N ARG A 285 7.77 -5.24 23.31
CA ARG A 285 7.57 -6.62 22.82
C ARG A 285 7.76 -6.74 21.32
N THR A 286 7.45 -5.70 20.56
CA THR A 286 7.71 -5.68 19.13
C THR A 286 9.22 -5.69 18.88
N GLU A 287 9.97 -4.84 19.59
CA GLU A 287 11.43 -4.77 19.49
C GLU A 287 12.12 -6.05 19.95
N CYS A 288 11.69 -6.64 21.07
CA CYS A 288 12.25 -7.91 21.57
C CYS A 288 12.06 -9.08 20.58
N VAL A 289 10.94 -9.12 19.85
CA VAL A 289 10.60 -10.25 18.96
C VAL A 289 11.10 -10.00 17.54
N ALA A 290 10.97 -8.78 17.04
CA ALA A 290 11.28 -8.43 15.64
C ALA A 290 12.63 -7.73 15.46
N GLY A 291 13.28 -7.29 16.54
CA GLY A 291 14.54 -6.52 16.50
C GLY A 291 14.38 -5.06 16.08
N VAL A 292 13.16 -4.65 15.70
CA VAL A 292 12.83 -3.32 15.21
C VAL A 292 11.34 -3.04 15.40
N GLN A 293 10.96 -1.78 15.56
CA GLN A 293 9.56 -1.40 15.77
C GLN A 293 8.76 -1.31 14.46
N ASP A 294 9.39 -0.99 13.33
CA ASP A 294 8.73 -0.80 12.03
C ASP A 294 9.69 -0.98 10.84
N VAL A 295 9.28 -1.71 9.80
CA VAL A 295 10.01 -1.88 8.54
C VAL A 295 9.13 -1.66 7.31
N ARG A 296 8.07 -0.85 7.43
CA ARG A 296 7.11 -0.64 6.33
C ARG A 296 7.65 0.17 5.16
N PHE A 297 8.79 0.84 5.32
CA PHE A 297 9.41 1.64 4.26
C PHE A 297 8.40 2.63 3.65
N GLN A 298 7.89 3.56 4.48
CA GLN A 298 6.84 4.50 4.07
C GLN A 298 7.35 5.52 3.03
N GLU A 299 8.65 5.64 2.86
CA GLU A 299 9.31 6.54 1.93
C GLU A 299 8.99 6.20 0.46
N LEU A 300 8.58 4.96 0.16
CA LEU A 300 8.14 4.54 -1.18
C LEU A 300 6.63 4.73 -1.40
N MET A 301 5.83 4.84 -0.33
CA MET A 301 4.38 4.94 -0.39
C MET A 301 3.86 6.13 -1.24
N PRO A 302 4.48 7.33 -1.21
CA PRO A 302 4.05 8.46 -2.02
C PRO A 302 4.12 8.23 -3.53
N ASP A 303 4.87 7.24 -4.02
CA ASP A 303 5.04 7.01 -5.45
C ASP A 303 3.70 6.70 -6.16
N VAL A 304 2.77 6.05 -5.47
CA VAL A 304 1.40 5.82 -5.98
C VAL A 304 0.65 7.15 -6.16
N LEU A 305 0.81 8.08 -5.21
CA LEU A 305 0.14 9.39 -5.27
C LEU A 305 0.78 10.27 -6.33
N ASN A 306 2.11 10.24 -6.46
CA ASN A 306 2.84 10.88 -7.55
C ASN A 306 2.43 10.31 -8.92
N TRP A 307 2.20 9.00 -9.01
CA TRP A 307 1.68 8.38 -10.24
C TRP A 307 0.27 8.85 -10.57
N LEU A 308 -0.58 9.09 -9.58
CA LEU A 308 -1.91 9.71 -9.76
C LEU A 308 -1.85 11.24 -10.02
N GLY A 309 -0.65 11.83 -10.05
CA GLY A 309 -0.46 13.27 -10.27
C GLY A 309 -0.77 14.16 -9.06
N ILE A 310 -1.02 13.58 -7.88
CA ILE A 310 -1.46 14.30 -6.69
C ILE A 310 -0.32 15.16 -6.13
N THR A 311 -0.64 16.41 -5.83
CA THR A 311 0.27 17.39 -5.19
C THR A 311 -0.26 17.92 -3.87
N ARG A 312 -1.55 17.70 -3.58
CA ARG A 312 -2.26 18.18 -2.39
C ARG A 312 -3.28 17.17 -1.92
N ILE A 313 -3.37 16.96 -0.61
CA ILE A 313 -4.41 16.20 0.08
C ILE A 313 -5.09 17.15 1.06
N ASP A 314 -6.39 17.38 0.89
CA ASP A 314 -7.13 18.27 1.77
C ASP A 314 -7.43 17.59 3.11
N ARG A 315 -7.77 16.29 3.09
CA ARG A 315 -8.02 15.51 4.31
C ARG A 315 -7.31 14.18 4.25
N PHE A 316 -6.30 13.98 5.09
CA PHE A 316 -5.56 12.74 5.21
C PHE A 316 -6.04 11.95 6.42
N VAL A 317 -6.76 10.85 6.20
CA VAL A 317 -7.32 10.01 7.26
C VAL A 317 -6.23 9.12 7.86
N SER A 318 -5.41 9.65 8.75
CA SER A 318 -4.27 8.95 9.36
C SER A 318 -3.67 9.69 10.56
N MET A 319 -3.46 8.94 11.64
CA MET A 319 -2.64 9.38 12.78
C MET A 319 -1.14 9.10 12.62
N SER A 320 -0.71 8.43 11.55
CA SER A 320 0.71 8.04 11.38
C SER A 320 1.57 9.20 10.90
N ASN A 321 2.53 9.62 11.72
CA ASN A 321 3.53 10.62 11.33
C ASN A 321 4.42 10.10 10.21
N MET A 322 4.90 8.85 10.27
CA MET A 322 5.70 8.26 9.19
C MET A 322 5.05 8.39 7.81
N LYS A 323 3.72 8.21 7.71
CA LYS A 323 3.00 8.39 6.45
C LYS A 323 2.92 9.87 6.05
N TYR A 324 2.62 10.74 7.00
CA TYR A 324 2.56 12.19 6.78
C TYR A 324 3.92 12.74 6.33
N ASP A 325 4.99 12.42 7.06
CA ASP A 325 6.35 12.87 6.80
C ASP A 325 6.83 12.40 5.42
N ALA A 326 6.54 11.15 5.03
CA ALA A 326 6.87 10.64 3.71
C ALA A 326 6.16 11.42 2.59
N LEU A 327 4.88 11.79 2.76
CA LEU A 327 4.13 12.59 1.80
C LEU A 327 4.73 13.99 1.65
N VAL A 328 4.96 14.67 2.78
CA VAL A 328 5.51 16.04 2.80
C VAL A 328 6.94 16.07 2.25
N ALA A 329 7.78 15.08 2.57
CA ALA A 329 9.12 14.94 2.02
C ALA A 329 9.13 14.77 0.49
N GLN A 330 8.05 14.25 -0.10
CA GLN A 330 7.87 14.15 -1.54
C GLN A 330 7.18 15.37 -2.17
N GLY A 331 6.90 16.41 -1.37
CA GLY A 331 6.29 17.66 -1.81
C GLY A 331 4.76 17.62 -1.90
N ILE A 332 4.11 16.59 -1.35
CA ILE A 332 2.65 16.51 -1.29
C ILE A 332 2.18 17.31 -0.07
N GLN A 333 1.39 18.35 -0.31
CA GLN A 333 0.81 19.17 0.74
C GLN A 333 -0.32 18.42 1.44
N VAL A 334 -0.38 18.48 2.78
CA VAL A 334 -1.46 17.87 3.56
C VAL A 334 -2.08 18.94 4.46
N SER A 335 -3.34 19.28 4.19
CA SER A 335 -4.04 20.40 4.87
C SER A 335 -4.60 19.99 6.23
N GLU A 336 -5.26 18.83 6.32
CA GLU A 336 -5.90 18.33 7.54
C GLU A 336 -5.53 16.85 7.73
N ARG A 337 -5.30 16.44 8.98
CA ARG A 337 -5.19 15.03 9.37
C ARG A 337 -6.43 14.64 10.17
N VAL A 338 -7.07 13.54 9.76
CA VAL A 338 -8.31 13.04 10.37
C VAL A 338 -8.00 11.78 11.17
N SER A 339 -8.28 11.83 12.48
CA SER A 339 -8.16 10.69 13.40
C SER A 339 -9.37 9.75 13.32
N LEU A 340 -9.21 8.52 13.77
CA LEU A 340 -10.34 7.60 13.97
C LEU A 340 -11.21 8.11 15.14
N PRO A 341 -12.53 8.23 14.99
CA PRO A 341 -13.42 8.55 16.10
C PRO A 341 -13.34 7.52 17.24
N ASP A 342 -13.36 7.98 18.50
CA ASP A 342 -13.24 7.12 19.68
C ASP A 342 -14.26 5.99 19.74
N ALA A 343 -15.50 6.28 19.32
CA ALA A 343 -16.58 5.29 19.27
C ALA A 343 -16.33 4.11 18.32
N LEU A 344 -15.33 4.23 17.43
CA LEU A 344 -14.92 3.17 16.51
C LEU A 344 -13.69 2.40 16.99
N ILE A 345 -13.07 2.77 18.11
CA ILE A 345 -11.92 2.08 18.69
C ILE A 345 -12.43 0.88 19.50
N PRO A 346 -12.09 -0.36 19.13
CA PRO A 346 -12.43 -1.53 19.96
C PRO A 346 -11.77 -1.45 21.34
N ASP A 347 -12.43 -2.00 22.36
CA ASP A 347 -11.93 -1.98 23.74
C ASP A 347 -10.51 -2.54 23.89
N ASP A 348 -10.20 -3.69 23.26
CA ASP A 348 -8.86 -4.31 23.34
C ASP A 348 -7.80 -3.50 22.56
N ALA A 349 -8.23 -2.73 21.56
CA ALA A 349 -7.36 -1.89 20.75
C ALA A 349 -6.99 -0.56 21.45
N GLN A 350 -7.61 -0.23 22.59
CA GLN A 350 -7.22 0.94 23.39
C GLN A 350 -5.75 0.87 23.82
N VAL A 351 -5.23 -0.33 24.09
CA VAL A 351 -3.80 -0.55 24.38
C VAL A 351 -2.92 -0.06 23.22
N GLU A 352 -3.29 -0.40 21.99
CA GLU A 352 -2.56 0.06 20.79
C GLU A 352 -2.67 1.57 20.61
N MET A 353 -3.87 2.13 20.80
CA MET A 353 -4.14 3.54 20.56
C MET A 353 -3.38 4.43 21.53
N GLU A 354 -3.46 4.15 22.82
CA GLU A 354 -2.78 4.93 23.85
C GLU A 354 -1.26 4.80 23.75
N ALA A 355 -0.74 3.61 23.44
CA ALA A 355 0.68 3.42 23.17
C ALA A 355 1.16 4.27 21.98
N LYS A 356 0.40 4.31 20.88
CA LYS A 356 0.75 5.12 19.71
C LYS A 356 0.74 6.62 20.02
N LYS A 357 -0.28 7.11 20.73
CA LYS A 357 -0.34 8.52 21.18
C LYS A 357 0.89 8.87 22.01
N ALA A 358 1.25 8.03 22.98
CA ALA A 358 2.44 8.20 23.81
C ALA A 358 3.76 8.19 23.00
N ALA A 359 3.83 7.37 21.95
CA ALA A 359 4.97 7.35 21.01
C ALA A 359 4.96 8.53 20.00
N GLY A 360 4.10 9.54 20.20
CA GLY A 360 4.08 10.77 19.43
C GLY A 360 3.24 10.73 18.16
N TYR A 361 2.40 9.71 17.95
CA TYR A 361 1.46 9.71 16.82
C TYR A 361 0.47 10.87 16.97
N PHE A 362 0.02 11.40 15.84
CA PHE A 362 -0.91 12.54 15.83
C PHE A 362 -2.21 12.19 16.52
N THR A 363 -2.64 13.07 17.42
CA THR A 363 -3.90 13.00 18.15
C THR A 363 -4.38 14.42 18.39
N SER A 364 -5.69 14.62 18.38
CA SER A 364 -6.33 15.85 18.86
C SER A 364 -6.51 15.86 20.37
N ASP A 365 -6.40 14.69 20.99
CA ASP A 365 -6.73 14.45 22.40
C ASP A 365 -5.46 14.45 23.26
N ASP A 366 -5.65 14.61 24.57
CA ASP A 366 -4.56 14.59 25.54
C ASP A 366 -3.82 13.25 25.54
N VAL A 367 -2.50 13.31 25.68
CA VAL A 367 -1.64 12.13 25.85
C VAL A 367 -1.61 11.76 27.32
N LEU A 368 -1.91 10.50 27.63
CA LEU A 368 -1.90 9.98 29.01
C LEU A 368 -0.50 10.07 29.65
N SER A 369 -0.48 10.22 30.97
CA SER A 369 0.74 10.09 31.76
C SER A 369 1.25 8.64 31.76
N ASP A 370 2.54 8.42 32.04
CA ASP A 370 3.12 7.07 32.13
C ASP A 370 2.39 6.17 33.14
N ASP A 371 1.96 6.74 34.27
CA ASP A 371 1.19 6.03 35.30
C ASP A 371 -0.20 5.62 34.82
N ASP A 372 -0.82 6.41 33.94
CA ASP A 372 -2.14 6.12 33.37
C ASP A 372 -2.05 5.15 32.18
N LEU A 373 -0.98 5.22 31.37
CA LEU A 373 -0.69 4.24 30.31
C LEU A 373 -0.55 2.81 30.88
N ALA A 374 0.08 2.68 32.05
CA ALA A 374 0.22 1.40 32.75
C ALA A 374 -1.12 0.77 33.20
N LYS A 375 -2.18 1.59 33.32
CA LYS A 375 -3.55 1.16 33.70
C LYS A 375 -4.36 0.73 32.49
N THR A 376 -4.06 1.23 31.29
CA THR A 376 -4.68 0.78 30.03
C THR A 376 -4.23 -0.65 29.73
N ARG A 377 -5.16 -1.60 29.89
CA ARG A 377 -4.88 -3.03 29.78
C ARG A 377 -5.84 -3.72 28.82
N GLY A 378 -5.26 -4.61 28.02
CA GLY A 378 -6.02 -5.49 27.15
C GLY A 378 -6.62 -6.66 27.92
N ARG A 379 -7.49 -7.39 27.23
CA ARG A 379 -8.08 -8.66 27.67
C ARG A 379 -6.99 -9.66 28.09
N GLN A 380 -7.26 -10.42 29.16
CA GLN A 380 -6.37 -11.48 29.64
C GLN A 380 -6.48 -12.74 28.78
N LEU A 381 -5.42 -13.55 28.75
CA LEU A 381 -5.35 -14.72 27.89
C LEU A 381 -6.45 -15.76 28.21
N GLU A 382 -6.81 -15.88 29.48
CA GLU A 382 -7.82 -16.82 30.00
C GLU A 382 -9.27 -16.43 29.67
N SER A 383 -9.47 -15.25 29.08
CA SER A 383 -10.80 -14.71 28.76
C SER A 383 -11.16 -14.76 27.28
N TYR A 384 -10.40 -15.51 26.48
CA TYR A 384 -10.68 -15.80 25.07
C TYR A 384 -11.43 -17.12 24.86
#